data_AF-G0SFZ8-F1
#
_entry.id   AF-G0SFZ8-F1
#
_cell.length_a   1.000
_cell.length_b   1.000
_cell.length_c   1.000
_cell.angle_alpha   90.00
_cell.angle_beta   90.00
_cell.angle_gamma   90.00
#
_symmetry.space_group_name_H-M   'P 1'
#
loop_
_entity.id
_entity.type
_entity.pdbx_description
1 polymer ?
#
loop_
_entity_poly.entity_id
_entity_poly.type
_entity_poly.pdbx_seq_one_letter_code
_entity_poly.pdbx_strand_id
1 'polypeptide(L)'
;MIFLGHISQRSSELMFLRMPGPDQEAASPASSINIPAEELEQLAQEFSQHIPPQTFTHAQLQGYLLNCRDSPREVLKNIESWVKEEVTLIEAAKEKEKRRSEQRN
;
A
#
# COMPACT_ATOMS: atom_id res chain seq x y z
N MET A 1 -16.60 -1.53 9.06
CA MET A 1 -16.49 -2.79 8.32
C MET A 1 -15.01 -3.15 8.23
N ILE A 2 -14.56 -4.13 9.01
CA ILE A 2 -13.14 -4.55 9.05
C ILE A 2 -12.89 -5.53 7.90
N PHE A 3 -12.40 -5.04 6.77
CA PHE A 3 -11.96 -5.91 5.66
C PHE A 3 -10.59 -6.48 6.00
N LEU A 4 -10.57 -7.59 6.76
CA LEU A 4 -9.39 -8.39 7.01
C LEU A 4 -9.13 -9.33 5.83
N GLY A 5 -8.87 -8.75 4.66
CA GLY A 5 -8.55 -9.46 3.43
C GLY A 5 -7.40 -8.78 2.69
N HIS A 6 -6.95 -9.42 1.60
CA HIS A 6 -5.95 -8.82 0.72
C HIS A 6 -6.50 -7.53 0.08
N ILE A 7 -5.68 -6.49 0.05
CA ILE A 7 -6.03 -5.20 -0.49
C ILE A 7 -6.17 -5.26 -2.02
N SER A 8 -7.17 -4.55 -2.53
CA SER A 8 -7.36 -4.35 -3.98
C SER A 8 -6.71 -3.04 -4.41
N GLN A 9 -6.36 -2.90 -5.69
CA GLN A 9 -5.72 -1.70 -6.24
C GLN A 9 -6.49 -0.40 -5.92
N ARG A 10 -7.82 -0.42 -6.08
CA ARG A 10 -8.67 0.72 -5.70
C ARG A 10 -8.57 1.05 -4.21
N SER A 11 -8.51 0.03 -3.35
CA SER A 11 -8.38 0.26 -1.91
C SER A 11 -7.00 0.80 -1.54
N SER A 12 -5.94 0.39 -2.23
CA SER A 12 -4.59 0.93 -2.03
C SER A 12 -4.48 2.40 -2.46
N GLU A 13 -5.14 2.77 -3.57
CA GLU A 13 -5.27 4.18 -4.01
C GLU A 13 -5.93 5.03 -2.92
N LEU A 14 -7.09 4.60 -2.41
CA LEU A 14 -7.80 5.30 -1.33
C LEU A 14 -6.98 5.38 -0.04
N MET A 15 -6.15 4.37 0.25
CA MET A 15 -5.26 4.38 1.42
C MET A 15 -4.13 5.42 1.27
N PHE A 16 -3.59 5.56 0.06
CA PHE A 16 -2.60 6.58 -0.27
C PHE A 16 -3.22 7.99 -0.19
N LEU A 17 -4.44 8.17 -0.73
CA LEU A 17 -5.19 9.42 -0.64
C LEU A 17 -5.62 9.80 0.78
N ARG A 18 -5.73 8.82 1.69
CA ARG A 18 -6.05 9.03 3.11
C ARG A 18 -4.83 9.32 3.98
N MET A 19 -3.64 9.08 3.44
CA MET A 19 -2.36 9.32 4.10
C MET A 19 -1.98 10.81 4.31
N PRO A 20 -2.47 11.81 3.54
CA PRO A 20 -2.16 13.21 3.81
C PRO A 20 -3.04 13.75 4.93
N GLY A 21 -2.56 13.58 6.17
CA GLY A 21 -2.96 14.37 7.34
C GLY A 21 -4.38 14.15 7.87
N PRO A 22 -4.61 14.37 9.18
CA PRO A 22 -5.93 14.25 9.76
C PRO A 22 -6.75 15.45 9.30
N ASP A 23 -7.82 15.20 8.57
CA ASP A 23 -9.18 15.55 9.01
C ASP A 23 -10.05 15.85 7.79
N GLN A 24 -10.68 14.80 7.26
CA GLN A 24 -11.82 14.97 6.38
C GLN A 24 -13.03 15.26 7.27
N GLU A 25 -13.04 16.40 7.98
CA GLU A 25 -14.23 17.11 8.49
C GLU A 25 -13.99 18.44 9.25
N ALA A 26 -12.85 19.14 9.12
CA ALA A 26 -12.75 20.51 9.65
C ALA A 26 -11.68 21.34 8.95
N ALA A 27 -12.09 22.52 8.48
CA ALA A 27 -11.23 23.54 7.88
C ALA A 27 -9.95 23.81 8.70
N SER A 28 -8.77 23.41 8.20
CA SER A 28 -7.46 24.01 8.52
C SER A 28 -6.35 23.53 7.55
N PRO A 29 -5.56 24.43 6.93
CA PRO A 29 -4.55 24.10 5.94
C PRO A 29 -3.19 23.81 6.62
N ALA A 30 -3.02 22.63 7.20
CA ALA A 30 -1.74 22.22 7.77
C ALA A 30 -1.44 20.74 7.52
N SER A 31 -1.61 20.30 6.27
CA SER A 31 -0.97 19.07 5.79
C SER A 31 0.48 19.41 5.46
N SER A 32 1.45 18.83 6.17
CA SER A 32 2.89 19.08 5.97
C SER A 32 3.46 18.68 4.60
N ILE A 33 2.61 18.22 3.67
CA ILE A 33 3.00 17.88 2.30
C ILE A 33 2.38 18.92 1.38
N ASN A 34 3.22 19.84 0.88
CA ASN A 34 2.84 20.89 -0.06
C ASN A 34 2.85 20.33 -1.50
N ILE A 35 1.91 19.44 -1.81
CA ILE A 35 1.64 18.99 -3.17
C ILE A 35 0.17 19.22 -3.53
N PRO A 36 -0.12 19.57 -4.79
CA PRO A 36 -1.50 19.78 -5.22
C PRO A 36 -2.26 18.45 -5.24
N ALA A 37 -3.58 18.54 -5.03
CA ALA A 37 -4.46 17.37 -5.01
C ALA A 37 -4.38 16.55 -6.31
N GLU A 38 -4.21 17.21 -7.46
CA GLU A 38 -4.05 16.54 -8.76
C GLU A 38 -2.79 15.66 -8.82
N GLU A 39 -1.66 16.14 -8.26
CA GLU A 39 -0.41 15.37 -8.21
C GLU A 39 -0.61 14.20 -7.26
N LEU A 40 -1.27 14.40 -6.12
CA LEU A 40 -1.55 13.32 -5.18
C LEU A 40 -2.42 12.23 -5.80
N GLU A 41 -3.47 12.59 -6.55
CA GLU A 41 -4.33 11.63 -7.26
C GLU A 41 -3.55 10.85 -8.31
N GLN A 42 -2.69 11.51 -9.10
CA GLN A 42 -1.80 10.84 -10.05
C GLN A 42 -0.85 9.87 -9.34
N LEU A 43 -0.24 10.30 -8.23
CA LEU A 43 0.65 9.45 -7.44
C LEU A 43 -0.09 8.24 -6.85
N ALA A 44 -1.32 8.42 -6.39
CA ALA A 44 -2.16 7.34 -5.86
C ALA A 44 -2.55 6.33 -6.96
N GLN A 45 -2.85 6.82 -8.15
CA GLN A 45 -3.18 5.98 -9.31
C GLN A 45 -1.95 5.17 -9.75
N GLU A 46 -0.79 5.80 -9.90
CA GLU A 46 0.47 5.12 -10.19
C GLU A 46 0.81 4.08 -9.10
N PHE A 47 0.66 4.46 -7.84
CA PHE A 47 0.88 3.56 -6.71
C PHE A 47 0.02 2.31 -6.81
N SER A 48 -1.27 2.46 -7.13
CA SER A 48 -2.20 1.34 -7.29
C SER A 48 -1.82 0.38 -8.43
N GLN A 49 -1.20 0.89 -9.50
CA GLN A 49 -0.74 0.07 -10.63
C GLN A 49 0.45 -0.81 -10.24
N HIS A 50 1.30 -0.36 -9.31
CA HIS A 50 2.38 -1.17 -8.78
C HIS A 50 1.89 -2.24 -7.79
N ILE A 51 0.69 -2.09 -7.22
CA ILE A 51 0.15 -3.05 -6.26
C ILE A 51 -0.51 -4.23 -6.99
N PRO A 52 -0.02 -5.47 -6.82
CA PRO A 52 -0.68 -6.65 -7.34
C PRO A 52 -1.99 -6.92 -6.58
N PRO A 53 -3.07 -7.28 -7.29
CA PRO A 53 -4.37 -7.50 -6.69
C PRO A 53 -4.34 -8.73 -5.77
N GLN A 54 -4.93 -8.59 -4.60
CA GLN A 54 -5.06 -9.66 -3.61
C GLN A 54 -3.72 -10.25 -3.10
N THR A 55 -2.63 -9.49 -3.14
CA THR A 55 -1.34 -9.95 -2.63
C THR A 55 -1.03 -9.41 -1.24
N PHE A 56 -1.18 -8.11 -1.04
CA PHE A 56 -0.80 -7.46 0.22
C PHE A 56 -1.97 -7.33 1.18
N THR A 57 -1.68 -7.29 2.47
CA THR A 57 -2.65 -6.92 3.48
C THR A 57 -2.67 -5.41 3.69
N HIS A 58 -3.78 -4.90 4.23
CA HIS A 58 -3.89 -3.50 4.62
C HIS A 58 -2.76 -3.10 5.59
N ALA A 59 -2.39 -3.97 6.53
CA ALA A 59 -1.34 -3.69 7.51
C ALA A 59 0.05 -3.54 6.87
N GLN A 60 0.41 -4.40 5.91
CA GLN A 60 1.68 -4.30 5.18
C GLN A 60 1.77 -2.98 4.41
N LEU A 61 0.71 -2.65 3.67
CA LEU A 61 0.67 -1.42 2.89
C LEU A 61 0.71 -0.18 3.80
N GLN A 62 -0.03 -0.23 4.92
CA GLN A 62 -0.03 0.85 5.90
C GLN A 62 1.35 1.05 6.52
N GLY A 63 2.05 -0.04 6.86
CA GLY A 63 3.42 0.02 7.39
C GLY A 63 4.40 0.65 6.40
N TYR A 64 4.32 0.28 5.13
CA TYR A 64 5.13 0.87 4.07
C TYR A 64 4.85 2.37 3.91
N LEU A 65 3.57 2.74 3.82
CA LEU A 65 3.15 4.13 3.76
C LEU A 65 3.68 4.89 4.98
N LEU A 66 3.46 4.42 6.21
CA LEU A 66 3.94 5.09 7.43
C LEU A 66 5.45 5.36 7.43
N ASN A 67 6.25 4.51 6.79
CA ASN A 67 7.69 4.70 6.64
C ASN A 67 8.05 5.82 5.66
N CYS A 68 7.20 6.07 4.66
CA CYS A 68 7.38 7.08 3.62
C CYS A 68 6.50 8.33 3.78
N ARG A 69 6.01 8.60 5.01
CA ARG A 69 5.06 9.69 5.31
C ARG A 69 5.55 11.10 5.02
N ASP A 70 6.86 11.29 4.94
CA ASP A 70 7.46 12.59 4.65
C ASP A 70 7.41 12.94 3.15
N SER A 71 7.34 11.94 2.26
CA SER A 71 7.47 12.14 0.81
C SER A 71 6.67 11.13 -0.02
N PRO A 72 5.54 11.51 -0.64
CA PRO A 72 4.76 10.62 -1.50
C PRO A 72 5.51 10.24 -2.80
N ARG A 73 6.46 11.09 -3.23
CA ARG A 73 7.37 10.77 -4.34
C ARG A 73 8.33 9.64 -4.00
N GLU A 74 8.79 9.56 -2.75
CA GLU A 74 9.63 8.45 -2.30
C GLU A 74 8.85 7.16 -2.21
N VAL A 75 7.55 7.22 -1.88
CA VAL A 75 6.67 6.04 -1.91
C VAL A 75 6.72 5.41 -3.31
N LEU A 76 6.53 6.18 -4.38
CA LEU A 76 6.59 5.65 -5.75
C LEU A 76 7.99 5.20 -6.17
N LYS A 77 9.03 5.91 -5.75
CA LYS A 77 10.40 5.53 -6.09
C LYS A 77 10.80 4.18 -5.49
N ASN A 78 10.31 3.87 -4.30
CA ASN A 78 10.64 2.65 -3.58
C ASN A 78 9.59 1.54 -3.72
N ILE A 79 8.35 1.85 -4.17
CA ILE A 79 7.25 0.86 -4.15
C ILE A 79 7.54 -0.29 -5.11
N GLU A 80 8.12 -0.03 -6.27
CA GLU A 80 8.42 -1.10 -7.22
C GLU A 80 9.39 -2.13 -6.64
N SER A 81 10.46 -1.67 -6.00
CA SER A 81 11.44 -2.54 -5.33
C SER A 81 10.79 -3.27 -4.15
N TRP A 82 10.06 -2.54 -3.30
CA TRP A 82 9.38 -3.12 -2.14
C TRP A 82 8.36 -4.19 -2.54
N VAL A 83 7.56 -3.93 -3.58
CA VAL A 83 6.59 -4.90 -4.10
C VAL A 83 7.29 -6.15 -4.60
N LYS A 84 8.38 -6.02 -5.36
CA LYS A 84 9.14 -7.17 -5.86
C LYS A 84 9.69 -8.02 -4.71
N GLU A 85 10.25 -7.38 -3.69
CA GLU A 85 10.78 -8.06 -2.50
C GLU A 85 9.68 -8.77 -1.72
N GLU A 86 8.60 -8.06 -1.39
CA GLU A 86 7.49 -8.63 -0.62
C GLU A 86 6.75 -9.74 -1.38
N VAL A 87 6.53 -9.59 -2.69
CA VAL A 87 5.95 -10.65 -3.53
C VAL A 87 6.82 -11.90 -3.47
N THR A 88 8.13 -11.75 -3.62
CA THR A 88 9.07 -12.88 -3.53
C THR A 88 8.99 -13.60 -2.18
N LEU A 89 8.88 -12.84 -1.07
CA LEU A 89 8.71 -13.41 0.27
C LEU A 89 7.38 -14.14 0.42
N ILE A 90 6.28 -13.56 -0.08
CA ILE A 90 4.94 -14.16 -0.04
C ILE A 90 4.89 -15.45 -0.86
N GLU A 91 5.44 -15.44 -2.08
CA GLU A 91 5.49 -16.62 -2.95
C GLU A 91 6.32 -17.75 -2.32
N ALA A 92 7.50 -17.43 -1.77
CA ALA A 92 8.33 -18.39 -1.06
C ALA A 92 7.64 -18.97 0.19
N ALA A 93 6.86 -18.15 0.91
CA ALA A 93 6.07 -18.62 2.05
C ALA A 93 4.91 -19.52 1.61
N LYS A 94 4.19 -19.14 0.55
CA LYS A 94 3.10 -19.94 -0.05
C LYS A 94 3.60 -21.30 -0.54
N GLU A 95 4.76 -21.36 -1.20
CA GLU A 95 5.32 -22.63 -1.67
C GLU A 95 5.64 -23.56 -0.49
N LYS A 96 6.24 -23.04 0.58
CA LYS A 96 6.52 -23.81 1.81
C LYS A 96 5.26 -24.31 2.48
N GLU A 97 4.21 -23.48 2.55
CA GLU A 97 2.92 -23.87 3.12
C GLU A 97 2.23 -24.95 2.28
N LYS A 98 2.26 -24.82 0.96
CA LYS A 98 1.69 -25.82 0.04
C LYS A 98 2.41 -27.17 0.17
N ARG A 99 3.75 -27.17 0.17
CA ARG A 99 4.57 -28.38 0.41
C ARG A 99 4.24 -29.04 1.74
N ARG A 100 3.95 -28.25 2.78
CA ARG A 100 3.61 -28.74 4.12
C ARG A 100 2.20 -29.32 4.19
N SER A 101 1.24 -28.76 3.45
CA SER A 101 -0.11 -29.32 3.32
C SER A 101 -0.11 -30.61 2.50
N GLU A 102 0.68 -30.67 1.43
CA GLU A 102 0.81 -31.87 0.58
C GLU A 102 1.49 -33.04 1.31
N GLN A 103 2.38 -32.77 2.28
CA GLN A 103 3.02 -33.82 3.11
C GLN A 103 2.12 -34.38 4.22
N ARG A 104 0.93 -33.80 4.45
CA ARG A 104 0.01 -34.20 5.53
C ARG A 104 -1.23 -34.95 5.03
N ASN A 105 -1.28 -35.34 3.76
CA ASN A 105 -2.31 -36.22 3.18
C ASN A 105 -1.71 -37.59 2.84
#